data_AF-S7V503-F1
#
_entry.id   AF-S7V503-F1
#
_cell.length_a   1.000
_cell.length_b   1.000
_cell.length_c   1.000
_cell.angle_alpha   90.00
_cell.angle_beta   90.00
_cell.angle_gamma   90.00
#
_symmetry.space_group_name_H-M   'P 1'
#
loop_
_entity.id
_entity.type
_entity.pdbx_description
1 polymer ?
#
loop_
_entity_poly.entity_id
_entity_poly.type
_entity_poly.pdbx_seq_one_letter_code
_entity_poly.pdbx_strand_id
1 'polypeptide(L)' 'MGDTMKITVLSVKGKQIKIGLEVPDDVPVYREELYVKVREQNRLALEALENDLMAAAELWPGKK' A
#
# COMPACT_ATOMS: atom_id res chain seq x y z
N MET A 1 4.26 18.37 20.17
CA MET A 1 3.09 18.62 19.29
C MET A 1 3.54 19.57 18.20
N GLY A 2 3.62 19.11 16.95
CA GLY A 2 3.97 19.98 15.84
C GLY A 2 4.53 19.29 14.60
N ASP A 3 4.04 18.11 14.22
CA ASP A 3 4.31 17.57 12.87
C ASP A 3 3.52 18.42 11.88
N THR A 4 4.14 19.51 11.45
CA THR A 4 3.52 20.48 10.54
C THR A 4 3.69 19.95 9.13
N MET A 5 2.86 18.98 8.75
CA MET A 5 2.79 18.53 7.35
C MET A 5 2.25 19.67 6.51
N LYS A 6 2.98 20.09 5.47
CA LYS A 6 2.53 21.11 4.53
C LYS A 6 2.30 20.50 3.16
N ILE A 7 1.11 20.72 2.63
CA ILE A 7 0.73 20.28 1.29
C ILE A 7 0.67 21.51 0.39
N THR A 8 1.41 21.48 -0.71
CA THR A 8 1.49 22.60 -1.67
C THR A 8 1.08 22.13 -3.05
N VAL A 9 0.20 22.89 -3.72
CA VAL A 9 -0.12 22.64 -5.14
C VAL A 9 0.94 23.31 -6.00
N LEU A 10 1.77 22.51 -6.67
CA LEU A 10 2.88 23.01 -7.49
C LEU A 10 2.42 23.46 -8.88
N SER A 11 1.47 22.74 -9.49
CA SER A 11 0.93 23.09 -10.80
C SER A 11 -0.34 22.34 -11.13
N VAL A 12 -1.21 22.94 -11.93
CA VAL A 12 -2.38 22.28 -12.53
C VAL A 12 -2.22 22.27 -14.04
N LYS A 13 -2.32 21.09 -14.67
CA LYS A 13 -2.30 20.92 -16.12
C LYS A 13 -3.44 20.01 -16.55
N GLY A 14 -4.51 20.61 -17.06
CA GLY A 14 -5.71 19.89 -17.48
C GLY A 14 -6.30 19.08 -16.31
N LYS A 15 -6.29 17.75 -16.41
CA LYS A 15 -6.77 16.83 -15.37
C LYS A 15 -5.68 16.34 -14.40
N GLN A 16 -4.43 16.72 -14.60
CA GLN A 16 -3.32 16.35 -13.70
C GLN A 16 -2.95 17.53 -12.79
N ILE A 17 -2.81 17.23 -11.50
CA ILE A 17 -2.38 18.17 -10.47
C ILE A 17 -1.07 17.65 -9.89
N LYS A 18 -0.04 18.50 -9.84
CA LYS A 18 1.19 18.21 -9.09
C LYS A 18 1.06 18.74 -7.68
N ILE A 19 1.30 17.85 -6.72
CA ILE A 19 1.24 18.15 -5.30
C ILE A 19 2.65 17.94 -4.74
N GLY A 20 3.16 18.94 -4.02
CA GLY A 20 4.35 18.83 -3.18
C GLY A 20 3.93 18.56 -1.75
N LEU A 21 4.64 17.65 -1.07
CA LEU A 21 4.45 17.37 0.34
C LEU A 21 5.74 17.71 1.07
N GLU A 22 5.65 18.55 2.11
CA GLU A 22 6.68 18.72 3.13
C GLU A 22 6.22 17.95 4.36
N VAL A 23 6.91 16.86 4.65
CA VAL A 23 6.65 15.98 5.80
C VAL A 23 7.98 15.69 6.51
N PRO A 24 7.96 15.40 7.82
CA PRO A 24 9.13 14.88 8.51
C PRO A 24 9.64 13.56 7.91
N ASP A 25 10.95 13.30 7.98
CA ASP A 25 11.57 12.09 7.42
C ASP A 25 11.13 10.80 8.13
N ASP A 26 10.63 10.89 9.36
CA ASP A 26 10.12 9.76 10.12
C ASP A 26 8.72 9.30 9.66
N VAL A 27 8.03 10.09 8.82
CA VAL A 27 6.69 9.79 8.34
C VAL A 27 6.74 9.23 6.91
N PRO A 28 6.45 7.94 6.71
CA PRO A 28 6.47 7.37 5.38
C PRO A 28 5.23 7.82 4.56
N VAL A 29 5.46 8.39 3.37
CA VAL A 29 4.40 8.85 2.45
C VAL A 29 4.19 7.83 1.34
N TYR A 30 2.94 7.40 1.18
CA TYR A 30 2.53 6.47 0.13
C TYR A 30 1.43 7.07 -0.73
N ARG A 31 1.34 6.58 -1.96
CA ARG A 31 0.17 6.85 -2.79
C ARG A 31 -1.03 6.05 -2.29
N GLU A 32 -2.18 6.70 -2.16
CA GLU A 32 -3.39 6.12 -1.60
C GLU A 32 -3.80 4.83 -2.31
N GLU A 33 -3.75 4.79 -3.64
CA GLU A 33 -4.16 3.62 -4.41
C GLU A 33 -3.30 2.38 -4.15
N LEU A 34 -2.03 2.57 -3.80
CA LEU A 34 -1.11 1.49 -3.47
C LEU A 34 -1.35 1.02 -2.04
N TYR A 35 -1.53 1.95 -1.11
CA TYR A 35 -1.81 1.64 0.29
C TYR A 35 -3.09 0.81 0.44
N VAL A 36 -4.17 1.21 -0.25
CA VAL A 36 -5.46 0.51 -0.22
C VAL A 36 -5.34 -0.91 -0.76
N LYS A 37 -4.65 -1.11 -1.89
CA LYS A 37 -4.47 -2.44 -2.48
C LYS A 37 -3.69 -3.38 -1.56
N VAL A 38 -2.57 -2.91 -0.99
CA VAL A 38 -1.76 -3.72 -0.08
C VAL A 38 -2.53 -4.07 1.18
N ARG A 39 -3.26 -3.12 1.76
CA ARG A 39 -4.14 -3.39 2.92
C ARG A 39 -5.20 -4.44 2.62
N GLU A 40 -5.84 -4.34 1.46
CA GLU A 40 -6.88 -5.30 1.08
C GLU A 40 -6.31 -6.70 0.82
N GLN A 41 -5.16 -6.80 0.15
CA GLN A 41 -4.49 -8.09 -0.02
C GLN A 41 -4.06 -8.69 1.32
N ASN A 42 -3.55 -7.88 2.25
CA ASN A 42 -3.21 -8.35 3.60
C ASN A 42 -4.45 -8.83 4.36
N ARG A 43 -5.59 -8.15 4.21
CA ARG A 43 -6.86 -8.59 4.80
C ARG A 43 -7.31 -9.92 4.24
N LEU A 44 -7.28 -10.08 2.92
CA LEU A 44 -7.64 -11.33 2.25
C LEU A 44 -6.69 -12.48 2.63
N ALA A 45 -5.39 -12.20 2.78
CA ALA A 45 -4.41 -13.19 3.22
C ALA A 45 -4.64 -13.64 4.67
N LEU A 46 -5.13 -12.75 5.55
CA LEU A 46 -5.52 -13.11 6.92
C LEU A 46 -6.80 -13.95 6.98
N GLU A 47 -7.70 -13.78 6.00
CA GLU A 47 -8.96 -14.51 5.89
C GLU A 47 -8.81 -15.89 5.21
N ALA A 48 -7.61 -16.22 4.70
CA ALA A 48 -7.32 -17.52 4.08
C ALA A 48 -7.49 -18.66 5.10
N LEU A 49 -8.25 -19.69 4.73
CA LEU A 49 -8.60 -20.80 5.61
C LEU A 49 -7.51 -21.89 5.57
N GLU A 50 -7.45 -22.71 6.62
CA GLU A 50 -6.52 -23.84 6.73
C GLU A 50 -6.57 -24.79 5.51
N ASN A 51 -7.74 -24.92 4.88
CA ASN A 51 -7.93 -25.67 3.63
C ASN A 51 -7.19 -25.07 2.43
N ASP A 52 -7.08 -23.74 2.35
CA ASP A 52 -6.35 -23.06 1.28
C ASP A 52 -4.83 -23.28 1.42
N LEU A 53 -4.35 -23.35 2.66
CA LEU A 53 -2.95 -23.65 2.95
C LEU A 53 -2.58 -25.09 2.57
N MET A 54 -3.46 -26.05 2.86
CA MET A 54 -3.28 -27.46 2.48
C MET A 54 -3.31 -27.64 0.95
N ALA A 55 -4.26 -27.01 0.26
CA ALA A 55 -4.33 -27.04 -1.19
C ALA A 55 -3.10 -26.37 -1.84
N ALA A 56 -2.62 -25.26 -1.30
CA ALA A 56 -1.40 -24.60 -1.78
C ALA A 56 -0.15 -25.47 -1.56
N ALA A 57 -0.07 -26.20 -0.44
CA ALA A 57 1.03 -27.12 -0.16
C ALA A 57 1.05 -28.34 -1.10
N GLU A 58 -0.12 -28.86 -1.47
CA GLU A 58 -0.24 -29.95 -2.46
C GLU A 58 0.12 -29.49 -3.88
N LEU A 59 -0.22 -28.24 -4.24
CA LEU A 59 0.07 -27.66 -5.54
C LEU A 59 1.52 -27.18 -5.68
N TRP A 60 2.27 -27.03 -4.58
CA TRP A 60 3.67 -26.66 -4.62
C TRP A 60 4.52 -27.88 -5.02
N PRO A 61 5.10 -27.93 -6.23
CA PRO A 61 5.99 -29.01 -6.62
C PRO A 61 7.34 -28.77 -5.93
N GLY A 62 7.38 -29.07 -4.63
CA GLY A 62 8.62 -29.13 -3.87
C GLY A 62 9.54 -30.10 -4.59
N LYS A 63 10.59 -29.54 -5.21
CA LYS A 63 11.58 -30.29 -5.97
C LYS A 63 12.10 -31.48 -5.14
N LYS A 64 12.27 -32.62 -5.82
CA LYS A 64 13.31 -33.60 -5.47
C LYS A 64 14.65 -32.91 -5.23
#